data_AF-A0A2B7ZW88-F1
#
_entry.id   AF-A0A2B7ZW88-F1
#
_cell.length_a   1.000
_cell.length_b   1.000
_cell.length_c   1.000
_cell.angle_alpha   90.00
_cell.angle_beta   90.00
_cell.angle_gamma   90.00
#
_symmetry.space_group_name_H-M   'P 1'
#
loop_
_entity.id
_entity.type
_entity.pdbx_description
1 polymer ?
#
loop_
_entity_poly.entity_id
_entity_poly.type
_entity_poly.pdbx_seq_one_letter_code
_entity_poly.pdbx_strand_id
1 'polypeptide(L)'
;MVISITAIGVAKKGNEVLRSTAQKNDILCVTGDLGGAFTGLKVMQREKEVFLTNPKMQPQLEEYEYVVGRLLKPKARMDIIYELEEMGVKPTSMIDISDGLSSEVLHISKASNLGA
;
A
#
# COMPACT_ATOMS: atom_id res chain seq x y z
N MET A 1 18.57 15.05 -4.64
CA MET A 1 19.01 13.72 -4.14
C MET A 1 18.16 12.68 -4.82
N VAL A 2 18.76 11.63 -5.39
CA VAL A 2 18.05 10.50 -6.02
C VAL A 2 18.51 9.23 -5.33
N ILE A 3 17.57 8.39 -4.92
CA ILE A 3 17.84 7.09 -4.32
C ILE A 3 17.24 6.04 -5.26
N SER A 4 18.03 5.05 -5.66
CA SER A 4 17.60 3.94 -6.52
C SER A 4 17.95 2.62 -5.84
N ILE A 5 17.00 1.68 -5.81
CA ILE A 5 17.11 0.40 -5.08
C ILE A 5 16.55 -0.71 -5.98
N THR A 6 17.23 -1.86 -6.00
CA THR A 6 16.75 -3.10 -6.64
C THR A 6 16.56 -4.17 -5.57
N ALA A 7 15.37 -4.78 -5.53
CA ALA A 7 15.07 -5.93 -4.69
C ALA A 7 14.93 -7.19 -5.55
N ILE A 8 15.53 -8.32 -5.11
CA ILE A 8 15.47 -9.61 -5.81
C ILE A 8 14.82 -10.63 -4.87
N GLY A 9 13.81 -11.34 -5.36
CA GLY A 9 13.12 -12.41 -4.64
C GLY A 9 13.01 -13.67 -5.49
N VAL A 10 12.70 -14.79 -4.86
CA VAL A 10 12.50 -16.09 -5.50
C VAL A 10 11.19 -16.71 -5.04
N ALA A 11 10.49 -17.38 -5.96
CA ALA A 11 9.28 -18.13 -5.67
C ALA A 11 9.38 -19.52 -6.31
N LYS A 12 8.78 -20.52 -5.67
CA LYS A 12 8.63 -21.84 -6.28
C LYS A 12 7.69 -21.72 -7.49
N LYS A 13 8.03 -22.38 -8.59
CA LYS A 13 7.17 -22.41 -9.78
C LYS A 13 5.79 -22.96 -9.42
N GLY A 14 4.74 -22.24 -9.82
CA GLY A 14 3.35 -22.54 -9.51
C GLY A 14 2.83 -21.92 -8.20
N ASN A 15 3.72 -21.37 -7.35
CA ASN A 15 3.33 -20.67 -6.13
C ASN A 15 3.19 -19.16 -6.33
N GLU A 16 3.58 -18.62 -7.48
CA GLU A 16 3.32 -17.23 -7.82
C GLU A 16 1.81 -16.93 -7.83
N VAL A 17 1.47 -15.72 -7.37
CA VAL A 17 0.12 -15.15 -7.48
C VAL A 17 0.19 -14.02 -8.50
N LEU A 18 -0.63 -14.11 -9.54
CA LEU A 18 -0.62 -13.20 -10.67
C LEU A 18 -1.77 -12.19 -10.58
N ARG A 19 -1.70 -11.11 -11.35
CA ARG A 19 -2.78 -10.11 -11.46
C ARG A 19 -3.91 -10.57 -12.39
N SER A 20 -3.64 -11.54 -13.26
CA SER A 20 -4.50 -11.94 -14.38
C SER A 20 -5.35 -13.18 -14.09
N THR A 21 -5.34 -13.67 -12.86
CA THR A 21 -5.96 -14.94 -12.45
C THR A 21 -7.20 -14.73 -11.56
N ALA A 22 -7.74 -13.52 -11.52
CA ALA A 22 -9.00 -13.25 -10.84
C ALA A 22 -10.15 -13.97 -11.57
N GLN A 23 -11.14 -14.41 -10.80
CA GLN A 23 -12.31 -15.14 -11.29
C GLN A 23 -13.60 -14.37 -11.03
N LYS A 24 -14.64 -14.72 -11.80
CA LYS A 24 -15.97 -14.15 -11.58
C LYS A 24 -16.48 -14.53 -10.19
N ASN A 25 -17.01 -13.54 -9.47
CA ASN A 25 -17.51 -13.66 -8.10
C ASN A 25 -16.41 -13.86 -7.02
N ASP A 26 -15.14 -13.63 -7.35
CA ASP A 26 -14.11 -13.49 -6.32
C ASP A 26 -14.44 -12.34 -5.37
N ILE A 27 -14.02 -12.50 -4.12
CA ILE A 27 -14.16 -11.46 -3.09
C ILE A 27 -12.95 -10.55 -3.15
N LEU A 28 -13.19 -9.24 -3.25
CA LEU A 28 -12.13 -8.24 -3.14
C LEU A 28 -11.82 -7.96 -1.66
N CYS A 29 -10.59 -8.28 -1.26
CA CYS A 29 -10.08 -8.05 0.10
C CYS A 29 -8.91 -7.07 0.08
N VAL A 30 -8.81 -6.24 1.11
CA VAL A 30 -7.68 -5.31 1.32
C VAL A 30 -7.09 -5.51 2.70
N THR A 31 -5.80 -5.22 2.86
CA THR A 31 -5.10 -5.41 4.14
C THR A 31 -4.84 -4.07 4.83
N GLY A 32 -5.23 -3.98 6.11
CA GLY A 32 -5.03 -2.77 6.92
C GLY A 32 -5.84 -1.56 6.42
N ASP A 33 -5.46 -0.37 6.89
CA ASP A 33 -6.19 0.87 6.60
C ASP A 33 -5.71 1.54 5.32
N LEU A 34 -6.68 1.98 4.53
CA LEU A 34 -6.48 2.79 3.33
C LEU A 34 -6.50 4.29 3.66
N GLY A 35 -5.80 5.09 2.86
CA GLY A 35 -5.79 6.55 3.00
C GLY A 35 -4.86 7.11 4.08
N GLY A 36 -4.28 6.29 4.95
CA GLY A 36 -3.39 6.75 6.03
C GLY A 36 -2.22 7.62 5.55
N ALA A 37 -1.51 7.19 4.49
CA ALA A 37 -0.41 7.97 3.91
C ALA A 37 -0.88 9.29 3.27
N PHE A 38 -2.07 9.29 2.65
CA PHE A 38 -2.66 10.51 2.08
C PHE A 38 -3.01 11.52 3.18
N THR A 39 -3.63 11.06 4.28
CA THR A 39 -3.90 11.90 5.45
C THR A 39 -2.60 12.43 6.06
N GLY A 40 -1.59 11.58 6.22
CA GLY A 40 -0.27 11.99 6.70
C GLY A 40 0.35 13.07 5.81
N LEU A 41 0.20 12.97 4.49
CA LEU A 41 0.67 13.99 3.55
C LEU A 41 -0.05 15.32 3.76
N LYS A 42 -1.37 15.31 4.00
CA LYS A 42 -2.14 16.53 4.27
C LYS A 42 -1.71 17.21 5.56
N VAL A 43 -1.47 16.44 6.62
CA VAL A 43 -0.91 16.97 7.87
C VAL A 43 0.47 17.61 7.62
N MET A 44 1.38 16.90 6.94
CA MET A 44 2.71 17.42 6.63
C MET A 44 2.68 18.69 5.77
N GLN A 45 1.74 18.78 4.82
CA GLN A 45 1.54 19.98 4.00
C GLN A 45 1.10 21.18 4.86
N ARG A 46 0.11 20.98 5.75
CA ARG A 46 -0.36 22.01 6.69
C ARG A 46 0.76 22.50 7.59
N GLU A 47 1.49 21.59 8.24
CA GLU A 47 2.58 21.96 9.16
C GLU A 47 3.73 22.66 8.42
N LYS A 48 3.99 22.28 7.16
CA LYS A 48 4.96 22.97 6.32
C LYS A 48 4.55 24.42 6.04
N GLU A 49 3.28 24.67 5.73
CA GLU A 49 2.78 26.05 5.52
C GLU A 49 2.98 26.90 6.79
N VAL A 50 2.65 26.34 7.95
CA VAL A 50 2.85 27.00 9.25
C VAL A 50 4.34 27.30 9.48
N PHE A 51 5.23 26.32 9.26
CA PHE A 51 6.68 26.50 9.39
C PHE A 51 7.22 27.61 8.46
N LEU A 52 6.70 27.69 7.22
CA LEU A 52 7.11 28.73 6.28
C LEU A 52 6.68 30.14 6.72
N THR A 53 5.55 30.27 7.43
CA THR A 53 5.11 31.56 7.99
C THR A 53 5.89 31.99 9.24
N ASN A 54 6.36 31.03 10.03
CA ASN A 54 7.19 31.30 11.20
C ASN A 54 8.23 30.17 11.39
N PRO A 55 9.47 30.35 10.89
CA PRO A 55 10.52 29.32 10.94
C PRO A 55 10.99 28.94 12.36
N LYS A 56 10.55 29.67 13.40
CA LYS A 56 10.80 29.30 14.80
C LYS A 56 9.77 28.33 15.35
N MET A 57 8.63 28.18 14.68
CA MET A 57 7.59 27.24 15.09
C MET A 57 8.02 25.82 14.69
N GLN A 58 7.88 24.86 15.60
CA GLN A 58 8.11 23.45 15.27
C GLN A 58 6.80 22.81 14.79
N PRO A 59 6.84 21.94 13.76
CA PRO A 59 5.70 21.13 13.37
C PRO A 59 5.12 20.35 14.55
N GLN A 60 3.81 20.36 14.71
CA GLN A 60 3.12 19.59 15.76
C GLN A 60 2.56 18.32 15.13
N LEU A 61 3.27 17.20 15.32
CA LEU A 61 2.97 15.93 14.65
C LEU A 61 2.60 14.81 15.62
N GLU A 62 2.71 15.05 16.93
CA GLU A 62 2.50 14.05 17.98
C GLU A 62 1.09 13.44 17.92
N GLU A 63 0.07 14.26 17.69
CA GLU A 63 -1.33 13.79 17.54
C GLU A 63 -1.56 13.00 16.25
N TYR A 64 -0.64 13.10 15.28
CA TYR A 64 -0.76 12.51 13.95
C TYR A 64 0.29 11.42 13.68
N GLU A 65 0.97 10.94 14.72
CA GLU A 65 2.09 10.01 14.61
C GLU A 65 1.77 8.80 13.73
N TYR A 66 0.57 8.22 13.89
CA TYR A 66 0.13 7.08 13.09
C TYR A 66 0.11 7.38 11.58
N VAL A 67 -0.63 8.41 11.15
CA VAL A 67 -0.81 8.73 9.72
C VAL A 67 0.48 9.29 9.09
N VAL A 68 1.25 10.05 9.86
CA VAL A 68 2.58 10.54 9.44
C VAL A 68 3.54 9.36 9.28
N GLY A 69 3.50 8.39 10.20
CA GLY A 69 4.27 7.16 10.11
C GLY A 69 3.92 6.34 8.87
N ARG A 70 2.63 6.26 8.50
CA ARG A 70 2.19 5.58 7.26
C ARG A 70 2.74 6.23 5.99
N LEU A 71 3.02 7.54 6.00
CA LEU A 71 3.67 8.25 4.90
C LEU A 71 5.19 8.07 4.90
N LEU A 72 5.84 8.33 6.04
CA LEU A 72 7.30 8.41 6.12
C LEU A 72 7.98 7.04 6.24
N LYS A 73 7.28 6.06 6.79
CA LYS A 73 7.79 4.71 7.05
C LYS A 73 6.72 3.66 6.78
N PRO A 74 6.27 3.52 5.52
CA PRO A 74 5.34 2.45 5.16
C PRO A 74 5.98 1.08 5.45
N LYS A 75 5.17 0.14 5.95
CA LYS A 75 5.59 -1.23 6.24
C LYS A 75 5.10 -2.16 5.13
N ALA A 76 6.02 -2.87 4.48
CA ALA A 76 5.67 -3.94 3.56
C ALA A 76 4.93 -5.07 4.32
N ARG A 77 3.77 -5.50 3.80
CA ARG A 77 2.87 -6.46 4.45
C ARG A 77 3.30 -7.92 4.31
N MET A 78 4.58 -8.20 4.60
CA MET A 78 5.11 -9.56 4.58
C MET A 78 4.44 -10.46 5.62
N ASP A 79 3.96 -9.88 6.73
CA ASP A 79 3.13 -10.55 7.73
C ASP A 79 1.95 -11.31 7.10
N ILE A 80 1.20 -10.65 6.22
CA ILE A 80 0.04 -11.25 5.58
C ILE A 80 0.41 -12.38 4.62
N ILE A 81 1.55 -12.26 3.92
CA ILE A 81 2.00 -13.31 3.00
C ILE A 81 2.30 -14.60 3.76
N TYR A 82 2.97 -14.50 4.91
CA TYR A 82 3.25 -15.65 5.76
C TYR A 82 1.99 -16.22 6.42
N GLU A 83 1.10 -15.36 6.93
CA GLU A 83 -0.17 -15.81 7.53
C GLU A 83 -1.05 -16.57 6.52
N LEU A 84 -1.15 -16.07 5.27
CA LEU A 84 -1.89 -16.76 4.20
C LEU A 84 -1.26 -18.13 3.87
N GLU A 85 0.07 -18.21 3.82
CA GLU A 85 0.79 -19.46 3.57
C GLU A 85 0.55 -20.48 4.70
N GLU A 86 0.65 -20.06 5.97
CA GLU A 86 0.39 -20.91 7.14
C GLU A 86 -1.05 -21.43 7.17
N MET A 87 -2.01 -20.61 6.74
CA MET A 87 -3.42 -21.00 6.61
C MET A 87 -3.72 -21.85 5.37
N GLY A 88 -2.73 -22.08 4.48
CA GLY A 88 -2.93 -22.78 3.22
C GLY A 88 -3.83 -22.02 2.23
N VAL A 89 -3.96 -20.71 2.40
CA VAL A 89 -4.79 -19.86 1.56
C VAL A 89 -3.94 -19.27 0.44
N LYS A 90 -4.24 -19.66 -0.81
CA LYS A 90 -3.67 -19.04 -2.00
C LYS A 90 -4.69 -18.08 -2.62
N PRO A 91 -4.44 -16.76 -2.63
CA PRO A 91 -5.28 -15.80 -3.35
C PRO A 91 -5.34 -16.15 -4.84
N THR A 92 -6.50 -15.92 -5.45
CA THR A 92 -6.68 -16.08 -6.90
C THR A 92 -5.87 -15.04 -7.66
N SER A 93 -5.86 -13.79 -7.18
CA SER A 93 -5.03 -12.70 -7.69
C SER A 93 -4.59 -11.78 -6.55
N MET A 94 -3.50 -11.03 -6.76
CA MET A 94 -2.96 -10.12 -5.75
C MET A 94 -2.16 -8.98 -6.38
N ILE A 95 -2.20 -7.83 -5.73
CA ILE A 95 -1.42 -6.63 -6.06
C ILE A 95 -1.23 -5.79 -4.78
N ASP A 96 -0.12 -5.08 -4.66
CA ASP A 96 0.10 -4.09 -3.60
C ASP A 96 -0.56 -2.74 -3.96
N ILE A 97 -0.95 -1.96 -2.95
CA ILE A 97 -1.59 -0.65 -3.16
C ILE A 97 -0.57 0.46 -3.00
N SER A 98 -0.09 1.01 -4.12
CA SER A 98 0.83 2.16 -4.17
C SER A 98 0.18 3.42 -4.72
N ASP A 99 -0.56 3.32 -5.84
CA ASP A 99 -1.15 4.48 -6.52
C ASP A 99 -2.60 4.75 -6.10
N GLY A 100 -3.16 3.87 -5.27
CA GLY A 100 -4.51 3.95 -4.70
C GLY A 100 -5.40 2.80 -5.11
N LEU A 101 -6.39 2.49 -4.27
CA LEU A 101 -7.23 1.29 -4.42
C LEU A 101 -7.86 1.19 -5.82
N SER A 102 -8.47 2.27 -6.30
CA SER A 102 -9.15 2.25 -7.60
C SER A 102 -8.19 1.97 -8.77
N SER A 103 -6.94 2.43 -8.67
CA SER A 103 -5.92 2.18 -9.69
C SER A 103 -5.55 0.70 -9.74
N GLU A 104 -5.29 0.10 -8.58
CA GLU A 104 -4.87 -1.30 -8.50
C GLU A 104 -6.00 -2.28 -8.81
N VAL A 105 -7.22 -1.97 -8.39
CA VAL A 105 -8.41 -2.73 -8.77
C VAL A 105 -8.55 -2.70 -10.30
N LEU A 106 -8.39 -1.54 -10.93
CA LEU A 106 -8.44 -1.43 -12.39
C LEU A 106 -7.31 -2.23 -13.06
N HIS A 107 -6.13 -2.32 -12.46
CA HIS A 107 -5.04 -3.16 -12.96
C HIS A 107 -5.40 -4.65 -12.93
N ILE A 108 -5.98 -5.16 -11.85
CA ILE A 108 -6.47 -6.55 -11.76
C ILE A 108 -7.61 -6.78 -12.76
N SER A 109 -8.60 -5.88 -12.79
CA SER A 109 -9.75 -5.95 -13.70
C SER A 109 -9.31 -6.04 -15.16
N LYS A 110 -8.39 -5.18 -15.59
CA LYS A 110 -7.84 -5.22 -16.96
C LYS A 110 -7.04 -6.49 -17.23
N ALA A 111 -6.18 -6.91 -16.29
CA ALA A 111 -5.35 -8.10 -16.46
C ALA A 111 -6.16 -9.39 -16.52
N SER A 112 -7.31 -9.42 -15.84
CA SER A 112 -8.20 -10.60 -15.78
C SER A 112 -9.40 -10.51 -16.72
N ASN A 113 -9.56 -9.41 -17.45
CA ASN A 113 -10.73 -9.12 -18.29
C ASN A 113 -12.07 -9.23 -17.54
N LEU A 114 -12.10 -8.67 -16.32
CA LEU A 114 -13.26 -8.64 -15.42
C LEU A 114 -13.53 -7.21 -14.93
N GLY A 115 -14.68 -7.01 -14.28
CA GLY A 115 -14.99 -5.79 -13.52
C GLY A 115 -14.99 -6.08 -12.01
N ALA A 116 -14.87 -5.02 -11.21
CA ALA A 116 -14.90 -5.04 -9.75
C ALA A 116 -15.72 -3.86 -9.22
#